data_AF-A0AAU9ASX9-F1
#
_entry.id   AF-A0AAU9ASX9-F1
#
_cell.length_a   1.000
_cell.length_b   1.000
_cell.length_c   1.000
_cell.angle_alpha   90.00
_cell.angle_beta   90.00
_cell.angle_gamma   90.00
#
_symmetry.space_group_name_H-M   'P 1'
#
loop_
_entity.id
_entity.type
_entity.pdbx_description
1 polymer ?
#
loop_
_entity_poly.entity_id
_entity_poly.type
_entity_poly.pdbx_seq_one_letter_code
_entity_poly.pdbx_strand_id
1 'polypeptide(L)'
;MPIDIYRGDSRTPQRIHDDGGFNPRVVTTPATGRGIITRCIVPRTPAPQLPPPANQSSLQTLLNTNTVKLIDVLRDIKVEKNERTVHVSTDSSPQCGGYSSSYVYKMSFTLNVQAAGTGAVTAVGNNATLLQSRVGANVFFDGATLATSNLFGICGGMADPGVELAFLTSIPLAYITHYCVPGTDDPGTGSRPWVVF
;
A
#
# COMPACT_ATOMS: atom_id res chain seq x y z
N MET A 1 8.70 -17.78 -0.19
CA MET A 1 7.41 -17.86 0.53
C MET A 1 6.76 -16.50 0.45
N PRO A 2 5.47 -16.40 0.11
CA PRO A 2 4.78 -15.11 0.04
C PRO A 2 4.52 -14.52 1.43
N ILE A 3 4.27 -13.21 1.47
CA ILE A 3 3.76 -12.49 2.64
C ILE A 3 2.27 -12.26 2.50
N ASP A 4 1.55 -12.42 3.61
CA ASP A 4 0.15 -12.04 3.71
C ASP A 4 0.04 -10.55 4.08
N ILE A 5 -0.75 -9.81 3.31
CA ILE A 5 -1.06 -8.39 3.50
C ILE A 5 -2.58 -8.24 3.51
N TYR A 6 -3.08 -7.32 4.32
CA TYR A 6 -4.48 -7.21 4.65
C TYR A 6 -5.02 -5.81 4.33
N ARG A 7 -6.31 -5.73 4.05
CA ARG A 7 -7.01 -4.45 3.86
C ARG A 7 -8.40 -4.51 4.47
N GLY A 8 -8.70 -3.56 5.36
CA GLY A 8 -10.06 -3.24 5.73
C GLY A 8 -10.74 -2.42 4.62
N ASP A 9 -11.92 -2.84 4.16
CA ASP A 9 -12.71 -2.10 3.16
C ASP A 9 -14.21 -2.31 3.39
N SER A 10 -15.01 -1.26 3.17
CA SER A 10 -16.47 -1.34 3.33
C SER A 10 -17.18 -1.89 2.09
N ARG A 11 -16.50 -1.93 0.94
CA ARG A 11 -17.03 -2.55 -0.27
C ARG A 11 -17.18 -4.05 -0.08
N THR A 12 -18.24 -4.60 -0.67
CA THR A 12 -18.52 -6.04 -0.64
C THR A 12 -17.55 -6.81 -1.54
N PRO A 13 -17.38 -8.12 -1.30
CA PRO A 13 -16.57 -8.99 -2.16
C PRO A 13 -16.94 -8.90 -3.64
N GLN A 14 -18.24 -8.94 -3.95
CA GLN A 14 -18.73 -8.80 -5.32
C GLN A 14 -18.28 -7.47 -5.96
N ARG A 15 -18.36 -6.37 -5.20
CA ARG A 15 -17.93 -5.07 -5.72
C ARG A 15 -16.43 -5.04 -6.01
N ILE A 16 -15.62 -5.67 -5.18
CA ILE A 16 -14.17 -5.78 -5.40
C ILE A 16 -13.86 -6.65 -6.63
N HIS A 17 -14.61 -7.74 -6.85
CA HIS A 17 -14.54 -8.53 -8.09
C HIS A 17 -14.88 -7.69 -9.32
N ASP A 18 -16.01 -6.97 -9.29
CA ASP A 18 -16.45 -6.12 -10.41
C ASP A 18 -15.46 -4.99 -10.73
N ASP A 19 -14.80 -4.44 -9.70
CA ASP A 19 -13.76 -3.41 -9.84
C ASP A 19 -12.40 -3.99 -10.34
N GLY A 20 -12.28 -5.33 -10.46
CA GLY A 20 -11.05 -6.01 -10.85
C GLY A 20 -9.95 -6.04 -9.77
N GLY A 21 -10.31 -5.79 -8.51
CA GLY A 21 -9.41 -5.69 -7.37
C GLY A 21 -9.50 -4.34 -6.64
N PHE A 22 -8.42 -3.95 -5.96
CA PHE A 22 -8.36 -2.67 -5.25
C PHE A 22 -7.71 -1.60 -6.12
N ASN A 23 -8.50 -0.60 -6.50
CA ASN A 23 -8.02 0.60 -7.17
C ASN A 23 -7.92 1.77 -6.18
N PRO A 24 -6.88 2.63 -6.30
CA PRO A 24 -6.92 3.97 -5.71
C PRO A 24 -8.13 4.76 -6.22
N ARG A 25 -8.52 5.82 -5.51
CA ARG A 25 -9.56 6.74 -5.99
C ARG A 25 -9.13 7.42 -7.29
N VAL A 26 -7.84 7.73 -7.38
CA VAL A 26 -7.21 8.28 -8.57
C VAL A 26 -6.13 7.31 -9.04
N VAL A 27 -6.43 6.54 -10.08
CA VAL A 27 -5.47 5.58 -10.66
C VAL A 27 -4.35 6.34 -11.36
N THR A 28 -3.11 6.00 -11.00
CA THR A 28 -1.92 6.56 -11.65
C THR A 28 -1.23 5.52 -12.53
N THR A 29 -0.47 5.99 -13.53
CA THR A 29 0.35 5.07 -14.32
C THR A 29 1.54 4.56 -13.49
N PRO A 30 2.11 3.39 -13.82
CA PRO A 30 3.33 2.93 -13.17
C PRO A 30 4.48 3.94 -13.23
N ALA A 31 4.58 4.73 -14.31
CA ALA A 31 5.57 5.79 -14.43
C ALA A 31 5.35 6.91 -13.40
N THR A 32 4.11 7.35 -13.20
CA THR A 32 3.75 8.36 -12.19
C THR A 32 4.06 7.85 -10.79
N GLY A 33 3.66 6.62 -10.46
CA GLY A 33 3.94 6.00 -9.16
C GLY A 33 5.45 5.89 -8.87
N ARG A 34 6.25 5.43 -9.84
CA ARG A 34 7.71 5.42 -9.71
C ARG A 34 8.28 6.83 -9.59
N GLY A 35 7.69 7.82 -10.26
CA GLY A 35 8.03 9.23 -10.15
C GLY A 35 7.88 9.76 -8.73
N ILE A 36 6.83 9.37 -8.01
CA ILE A 36 6.60 9.75 -6.60
C ILE A 36 7.77 9.25 -5.74
N ILE A 37 8.12 7.96 -5.89
CA ILE A 37 9.23 7.34 -5.15
C ILE A 37 10.57 8.01 -5.52
N THR A 38 10.83 8.20 -6.81
CA THR A 38 12.10 8.76 -7.32
C THR A 38 12.28 10.20 -6.85
N ARG A 39 11.20 10.99 -6.81
CA ARG A 39 11.20 12.37 -6.29
C ARG A 39 11.69 12.43 -4.84
N CYS A 40 11.40 11.41 -4.03
CA CYS A 40 11.81 11.32 -2.64
C CYS A 40 13.27 10.88 -2.44
N ILE A 41 13.82 10.11 -3.40
CA ILE A 41 15.17 9.53 -3.32
C ILE A 41 16.19 10.46 -3.98
N VAL A 42 15.80 11.13 -5.06
CA VAL A 42 16.63 12.03 -5.85
C VAL A 42 15.95 13.40 -5.90
N PRO A 43 16.19 14.29 -4.93
CA PRO A 43 15.43 15.55 -4.76
C PRO A 43 15.54 16.55 -5.92
N ARG A 44 16.34 16.27 -6.96
CA ARG A 44 16.49 17.10 -8.16
C ARG A 44 15.68 16.61 -9.36
N THR A 45 15.04 15.45 -9.30
CA THR A 45 14.16 15.01 -10.40
C THR A 45 12.87 15.83 -10.41
N PRO A 46 12.32 16.19 -11.58
CA PRO A 46 11.04 16.88 -11.66
C PRO A 46 9.95 16.17 -10.86
N ALA A 47 9.11 16.95 -10.17
CA ALA A 47 7.96 16.39 -9.48
C ALA A 47 7.01 15.75 -10.51
N PRO A 48 6.57 14.49 -10.30
CA PRO A 48 5.54 13.92 -11.15
C PRO A 48 4.26 14.75 -11.03
N GLN A 49 3.58 14.94 -12.15
CA GLN A 49 2.26 15.55 -12.14
C GLN A 49 1.23 14.45 -11.86
N LEU A 50 0.51 14.59 -10.76
CA LEU A 50 -0.60 13.72 -10.45
C LEU A 50 -1.78 14.06 -11.37
N PRO A 51 -2.61 13.09 -11.78
CA PRO A 51 -3.80 13.37 -12.56
C PRO A 51 -4.89 14.05 -11.71
N PRO A 52 -5.82 14.81 -12.30
CA PRO A 52 -6.96 15.34 -11.56
C PRO A 52 -7.84 14.23 -10.95
N PRO A 53 -8.44 14.43 -9.76
CA PRO A 53 -8.31 15.60 -8.87
C PRO A 53 -7.06 15.57 -7.95
N ALA A 54 -6.20 14.54 -8.05
CA ALA A 54 -5.02 14.42 -7.19
C ALA A 54 -3.97 15.52 -7.43
N ASN A 55 -3.99 16.23 -8.55
CA ASN A 55 -3.16 17.42 -8.78
C ASN A 55 -3.45 18.59 -7.81
N GLN A 56 -4.54 18.53 -7.04
CA GLN A 56 -4.90 19.52 -6.02
C GLN A 56 -4.78 18.97 -4.60
N SER A 57 -4.08 17.85 -4.41
CA SER A 57 -3.85 17.23 -3.10
C SER A 57 -2.73 17.92 -2.30
N SER A 58 -2.68 17.63 -1.00
CA SER A 58 -1.50 17.91 -0.18
C SER A 58 -0.28 17.14 -0.69
N LEU A 59 -0.48 15.93 -1.22
CA LEU A 59 0.59 15.14 -1.84
C LEU A 59 1.24 15.86 -3.03
N GLN A 60 0.46 16.43 -3.95
CA GLN A 60 1.02 17.22 -5.07
C GLN A 60 1.83 18.40 -4.55
N THR A 61 1.31 19.11 -3.54
CA THR A 61 2.00 20.25 -2.91
C THR A 61 3.32 19.80 -2.28
N LEU A 62 3.32 18.67 -1.57
CA LEU A 62 4.50 18.08 -0.97
C LEU A 62 5.54 17.67 -2.03
N LEU A 63 5.12 17.04 -3.13
CA LEU A 63 6.00 16.61 -4.22
C LEU A 63 6.68 17.79 -4.92
N ASN A 64 6.01 18.94 -4.98
CA ASN A 64 6.57 20.17 -5.54
C ASN A 64 7.66 20.81 -4.66
N THR A 65 7.83 20.36 -3.41
CA THR A 65 8.93 20.83 -2.54
C THR A 65 10.25 20.14 -2.89
N ASN A 66 11.38 20.82 -2.67
CA ASN A 66 12.72 20.28 -2.97
C ASN A 66 13.31 19.38 -1.89
N THR A 67 12.57 19.10 -0.81
CA THR A 67 13.08 18.37 0.36
C THR A 67 12.23 17.17 0.76
N VAL A 68 11.25 16.80 -0.06
CA VAL A 68 10.35 15.68 0.19
C VAL A 68 11.12 14.36 0.36
N LYS A 69 10.80 13.61 1.41
CA LYS A 69 11.31 12.27 1.67
C LYS A 69 10.18 11.24 1.64
N LEU A 70 10.54 9.96 1.54
CA LEU A 70 9.56 8.85 1.50
C LEU A 70 8.64 8.85 2.74
N ILE A 71 9.19 9.21 3.91
CA ILE A 71 8.41 9.27 5.15
C ILE A 71 7.37 10.39 5.12
N ASP A 72 7.66 11.51 4.47
CA ASP A 72 6.71 12.62 4.35
C ASP A 72 5.54 12.19 3.47
N VAL A 73 5.82 11.52 2.35
CA VAL A 73 4.80 10.95 1.47
C VAL A 73 3.98 9.89 2.19
N LEU A 74 4.60 8.95 2.91
CA LEU A 74 3.88 7.91 3.65
C LEU A 74 2.95 8.52 4.72
N ARG A 75 3.37 9.59 5.40
CA ARG A 75 2.55 10.31 6.38
C ARG A 75 1.37 11.03 5.73
N ASP A 76 1.60 11.72 4.63
CA ASP A 76 0.56 12.42 3.90
C ASP A 76 -0.51 11.45 3.37
N ILE A 77 -0.05 10.34 2.75
CA ILE A 77 -0.88 9.20 2.32
C ILE A 77 -1.77 8.68 3.45
N LYS A 78 -1.24 8.49 4.67
CA LYS A 78 -2.03 8.00 5.81
C LYS A 78 -3.17 8.95 6.22
N VAL A 79 -3.00 10.24 5.99
CA VAL A 79 -3.98 11.27 6.35
C VAL A 79 -4.98 11.51 5.22
N GLU A 80 -4.56 11.35 3.96
CA GLU A 80 -5.41 11.54 2.79
C GLU A 80 -6.42 10.39 2.63
N LYS A 81 -7.69 10.67 2.98
CA LYS A 81 -8.80 9.70 2.91
C LYS A 81 -9.97 10.18 2.03
N ASN A 82 -9.66 10.97 1.01
CA ASN A 82 -10.65 11.64 0.15
C ASN A 82 -10.58 11.14 -1.30
N GLU A 83 -11.34 11.77 -2.20
CA GLU A 83 -11.41 11.46 -3.63
C GLU A 83 -10.10 11.63 -4.40
N ARG A 84 -9.06 12.20 -3.79
CA ARG A 84 -7.77 12.54 -4.41
C ARG A 84 -6.69 11.48 -4.16
N THR A 85 -7.02 10.46 -3.39
CA THR A 85 -6.11 9.40 -2.97
C THR A 85 -5.55 8.62 -4.17
N VAL A 86 -4.22 8.62 -4.33
CA VAL A 86 -3.49 7.91 -5.42
C VAL A 86 -2.91 6.55 -5.01
N HIS A 87 -3.20 6.09 -3.80
CA HIS A 87 -2.65 4.85 -3.25
C HIS A 87 -3.76 3.89 -2.77
N VAL A 88 -3.40 2.62 -2.60
CA VAL A 88 -4.19 1.63 -1.85
C VAL A 88 -3.48 1.36 -0.54
N SER A 89 -4.11 1.74 0.57
CA SER A 89 -3.62 1.51 1.93
C SER A 89 -3.89 0.06 2.36
N THR A 90 -2.89 -0.58 2.94
CA THR A 90 -2.92 -1.98 3.38
C THR A 90 -2.01 -2.15 4.58
N ASP A 91 -2.11 -3.28 5.27
CA ASP A 91 -1.36 -3.54 6.49
C ASP A 91 -0.82 -4.98 6.53
N SER A 92 0.30 -5.23 7.19
CA SER A 92 0.81 -6.58 7.42
C SER A 92 0.02 -7.39 8.47
N SER A 93 -0.98 -6.78 9.12
CA SER A 93 -1.78 -7.38 10.18
C SER A 93 -3.26 -7.47 9.82
N PRO A 94 -3.93 -8.60 10.13
CA PRO A 94 -5.36 -8.75 9.89
C PRO A 94 -6.21 -7.82 10.75
N GLN A 95 -5.65 -7.19 11.79
CA GLN A 95 -6.34 -6.20 12.62
C GLN A 95 -6.60 -4.87 11.89
N CYS A 96 -6.17 -4.74 10.63
CA CYS A 96 -6.51 -3.59 9.79
C CYS A 96 -8.02 -3.59 9.47
N GLY A 97 -8.70 -2.50 9.81
CA GLY A 97 -10.13 -2.37 9.57
C GLY A 97 -10.86 -1.58 10.65
N GLY A 98 -10.37 -1.60 11.89
CA GLY A 98 -10.73 -0.70 13.01
C GLY A 98 -12.22 -0.60 13.39
N TYR A 99 -13.11 -1.19 12.60
CA TYR A 99 -14.55 -1.06 12.70
C TYR A 99 -15.20 -2.41 12.43
N SER A 100 -16.15 -2.78 13.27
CA SER A 100 -16.98 -3.97 13.11
C SER A 100 -17.83 -3.97 11.83
N SER A 101 -17.85 -2.84 11.10
CA SER A 101 -18.63 -2.62 9.88
C SER A 101 -17.88 -2.86 8.58
N SER A 102 -16.59 -3.22 8.60
CA SER A 102 -15.79 -3.42 7.38
C SER A 102 -15.42 -4.88 7.15
N TYR A 103 -15.34 -5.27 5.88
CA TYR A 103 -14.71 -6.52 5.47
C TYR A 103 -13.20 -6.42 5.69
N VAL A 104 -12.55 -7.55 5.98
CA VAL A 104 -11.08 -7.63 5.98
C VAL A 104 -10.66 -8.58 4.87
N TYR A 105 -9.88 -8.09 3.92
CA TYR A 105 -9.38 -8.85 2.79
C TYR A 105 -7.95 -9.29 3.06
N LYS A 106 -7.65 -10.54 2.73
CA LYS A 106 -6.32 -11.14 2.84
C LYS A 106 -5.75 -11.36 1.44
N MET A 107 -4.56 -10.84 1.23
CA MET A 107 -3.85 -10.90 -0.04
C MET A 107 -2.47 -11.54 0.15
N SER A 108 -1.98 -12.27 -0.85
CA SER A 108 -0.69 -12.97 -0.78
C SER A 108 0.24 -12.47 -1.87
N PHE A 109 1.41 -11.96 -1.48
CA PHE A 109 2.37 -11.34 -2.40
C PHE A 109 3.77 -11.95 -2.28
N THR A 110 4.49 -12.02 -3.39
CA THR A 110 5.95 -12.15 -3.35
C THR A 110 6.56 -10.76 -3.53
N LEU A 111 7.14 -10.22 -2.46
CA LEU A 111 7.68 -8.85 -2.45
C LEU A 111 9.18 -8.85 -2.16
N ASN A 112 9.82 -7.83 -2.70
CA ASN A 112 11.15 -7.37 -2.34
C ASN A 112 11.05 -5.99 -1.66
N VAL A 113 12.07 -5.62 -0.88
CA VAL A 113 12.15 -4.33 -0.18
C VAL A 113 13.54 -3.71 -0.31
N GLN A 114 13.58 -2.38 -0.36
CA GLN A 114 14.79 -1.57 -0.26
C GLN A 114 14.61 -0.51 0.84
N ALA A 115 15.56 -0.48 1.77
CA ALA A 115 15.55 0.48 2.87
C ALA A 115 15.74 1.91 2.34
N ALA A 116 14.86 2.84 2.73
CA ALA A 116 14.86 4.23 2.20
C ALA A 116 14.83 4.31 0.64
N GLY A 117 14.39 3.25 -0.04
CA GLY A 117 14.40 3.16 -1.51
C GLY A 117 15.78 3.08 -2.15
N THR A 118 16.83 2.86 -1.36
CA THR A 118 18.22 2.75 -1.83
C THR A 118 18.88 1.49 -1.27
N GLY A 119 19.99 1.08 -1.87
CA GLY A 119 20.76 -0.08 -1.38
C GLY A 119 20.27 -1.44 -1.86
N ALA A 120 20.60 -2.48 -1.10
CA ALA A 120 20.39 -3.87 -1.51
C ALA A 120 18.90 -4.24 -1.54
N VAL A 121 18.51 -4.96 -2.59
CA VAL A 121 17.18 -5.57 -2.69
C VAL A 121 17.13 -6.79 -1.80
N THR A 122 16.18 -6.83 -0.88
CA THR A 122 15.98 -7.96 0.03
C THR A 122 14.61 -8.59 -0.20
N ALA A 123 14.56 -9.91 -0.39
CA ALA A 123 13.30 -10.63 -0.47
C ALA A 123 12.58 -10.60 0.89
N VAL A 124 11.30 -10.22 0.89
CA VAL A 124 10.50 -10.09 2.13
C VAL A 124 10.17 -11.46 2.72
N GLY A 125 9.95 -12.47 1.87
CA GLY A 125 9.52 -13.78 2.34
C GLY A 125 8.16 -13.68 3.04
N ASN A 126 7.99 -14.38 4.16
CA ASN A 126 6.86 -14.21 5.09
C ASN A 126 7.19 -13.32 6.29
N ASN A 127 8.25 -12.50 6.20
CA ASN A 127 8.75 -11.72 7.32
C ASN A 127 8.37 -10.24 7.22
N ALA A 128 7.25 -9.88 7.84
CA ALA A 128 6.78 -8.49 7.91
C ALA A 128 7.77 -7.53 8.58
N THR A 129 8.74 -8.02 9.37
CA THR A 129 9.74 -7.13 10.01
C THR A 129 10.66 -6.45 9.03
N LEU A 130 10.85 -7.02 7.84
CA LEU A 130 11.66 -6.42 6.78
C LEU A 130 10.99 -5.19 6.15
N LEU A 131 9.67 -5.06 6.28
CA LEU A 131 8.89 -3.92 5.79
C LEU A 131 8.87 -2.76 6.81
N GLN A 132 9.25 -3.01 8.06
CA GLN A 132 9.20 -2.02 9.13
C GLN A 132 10.22 -0.90 8.93
N SER A 133 9.84 0.28 9.39
CA SER A 133 10.78 1.38 9.58
C SER A 133 10.20 2.38 10.58
N ARG A 134 10.87 2.53 11.72
CA ARG A 134 10.43 3.43 12.82
C ARG A 134 10.74 4.91 12.55
N VAL A 135 11.83 5.18 11.84
CA VAL A 135 12.39 6.53 11.68
C VAL A 135 12.31 7.05 10.24
N GLY A 136 12.02 6.19 9.27
CA GLY A 136 11.88 6.54 7.86
C GLY A 136 10.79 5.70 7.17
N ALA A 137 10.90 5.53 5.87
CA ALA A 137 10.05 4.64 5.09
C ALA A 137 10.90 3.86 4.07
N ASN A 138 10.43 2.68 3.69
CA ASN A 138 11.06 1.80 2.73
C ASN A 138 10.24 1.71 1.45
N VAL A 139 10.85 1.21 0.38
CA VAL A 139 10.14 0.94 -0.88
C VAL A 139 10.01 -0.57 -1.03
N PHE A 140 8.81 -1.05 -1.32
CA PHE A 140 8.55 -2.44 -1.63
C PHE A 140 8.07 -2.59 -3.08
N PHE A 141 8.30 -3.76 -3.67
CA PHE A 141 7.92 -4.05 -5.06
C PHE A 141 7.94 -5.56 -5.37
N ASP A 142 7.24 -5.99 -6.43
CA ASP A 142 7.07 -7.41 -6.79
C ASP A 142 8.12 -7.98 -7.76
N GLY A 143 8.86 -7.13 -8.47
CA GLY A 143 9.90 -7.53 -9.42
C GLY A 143 11.30 -7.58 -8.81
N ALA A 144 12.31 -7.83 -9.66
CA ALA A 144 13.72 -7.81 -9.24
C ALA A 144 14.20 -6.40 -8.86
N THR A 145 13.59 -5.37 -9.45
CA THR A 145 13.86 -3.95 -9.18
C THR A 145 12.56 -3.15 -9.27
N LEU A 146 12.50 -1.97 -8.64
CA LEU A 146 11.37 -1.05 -8.78
C LEU A 146 11.03 -0.74 -10.27
N ALA A 147 12.05 -0.65 -11.12
CA ALA A 147 11.87 -0.36 -12.55
C ALA A 147 11.15 -1.47 -13.32
N THR A 148 11.32 -2.72 -12.93
CA THR A 148 10.75 -3.91 -13.58
C THR A 148 9.46 -4.41 -12.92
N SER A 149 9.02 -3.74 -11.85
CA SER A 149 7.90 -4.18 -11.01
C SER A 149 6.55 -3.66 -11.51
N ASN A 150 5.52 -4.49 -11.38
CA ASN A 150 4.13 -4.16 -11.70
C ASN A 150 3.35 -3.68 -10.46
N LEU A 151 3.73 -4.17 -9.27
CA LEU A 151 3.25 -3.72 -7.99
C LEU A 151 4.40 -3.10 -7.20
N PHE A 152 4.16 -1.93 -6.64
CA PHE A 152 5.14 -1.27 -5.79
C PHE A 152 4.50 -0.20 -4.92
N GLY A 153 5.22 0.22 -3.90
CA GLY A 153 4.74 1.24 -2.99
C GLY A 153 5.75 1.62 -1.92
N ILE A 154 5.24 2.34 -0.92
CA ILE A 154 6.01 2.81 0.22
C ILE A 154 5.46 2.12 1.46
N CYS A 155 6.35 1.62 2.30
CA CYS A 155 5.98 0.98 3.57
C CYS A 155 6.76 1.57 4.74
N GLY A 156 6.20 1.44 5.94
CA GLY A 156 6.85 1.93 7.15
C GLY A 156 5.89 2.06 8.32
N GLY A 157 6.45 2.31 9.49
CA GLY A 157 5.75 2.20 10.77
C GLY A 157 6.33 1.10 11.65
N MET A 158 5.63 0.83 12.75
CA MET A 158 6.01 -0.21 13.70
C MET A 158 5.47 -1.58 13.27
N ALA A 159 6.03 -2.64 13.87
CA ALA A 159 5.57 -4.02 13.71
C ALA A 159 4.16 -4.29 14.20
N ASP A 160 3.79 -3.54 15.23
CA ASP A 160 2.71 -3.84 16.15
C ASP A 160 1.83 -2.59 16.22
N PRO A 161 0.54 -2.68 15.87
CA PRO A 161 -0.19 -3.90 15.47
C PRO A 161 0.14 -4.41 14.07
N GLY A 162 0.78 -3.60 13.22
CA GLY A 162 1.16 -3.98 11.86
C GLY A 162 1.83 -2.85 11.07
N VAL A 163 2.44 -3.21 9.94
CA VAL A 163 3.16 -2.30 9.07
C VAL A 163 2.24 -1.81 7.97
N GLU A 164 2.17 -0.49 7.77
CA GLU A 164 1.46 0.07 6.63
C GLU A 164 2.24 -0.19 5.35
N LEU A 165 1.53 -0.66 4.32
CA LEU A 165 1.99 -0.69 2.94
C LEU A 165 1.02 0.15 2.08
N ALA A 166 1.50 1.27 1.56
CA ALA A 166 0.78 2.10 0.61
C ALA A 166 1.19 1.73 -0.82
N PHE A 167 0.37 0.93 -1.50
CA PHE A 167 0.58 0.60 -2.91
C PHE A 167 0.31 1.83 -3.77
N LEU A 168 1.27 2.21 -4.61
CA LEU A 168 1.12 3.31 -5.59
C LEU A 168 0.57 2.81 -6.94
N THR A 169 0.05 1.58 -6.93
CA THR A 169 -0.55 0.87 -8.06
C THR A 169 -1.88 0.28 -7.61
N SER A 170 -2.76 -0.05 -8.56
CA SER A 170 -3.89 -0.94 -8.26
C SER A 170 -3.39 -2.32 -7.86
N ILE A 171 -4.13 -3.00 -6.98
CA ILE A 171 -3.89 -4.39 -6.59
C ILE A 171 -4.88 -5.26 -7.37
N PRO A 172 -4.41 -6.10 -8.32
CA PRO A 172 -5.28 -6.97 -9.10
C PRO A 172 -5.99 -8.03 -8.25
N LEU A 173 -7.15 -8.45 -8.73
CA LEU A 173 -7.95 -9.54 -8.18
C LEU A 173 -7.12 -10.80 -7.85
N ALA A 174 -6.16 -11.16 -8.71
CA ALA A 174 -5.35 -12.37 -8.59
C ALA A 174 -4.53 -12.46 -7.28
N TYR A 175 -4.34 -11.35 -6.56
CA TYR A 175 -3.63 -11.34 -5.28
C TYR A 175 -4.54 -11.51 -4.06
N ILE A 176 -5.86 -11.33 -4.23
CA ILE A 176 -6.83 -11.42 -3.14
C ILE A 176 -7.21 -12.90 -2.98
N THR A 177 -6.95 -13.45 -1.79
CA THR A 177 -7.10 -14.89 -1.54
C THR A 177 -8.33 -15.21 -0.69
N HIS A 178 -8.59 -14.36 0.31
CA HIS A 178 -9.67 -14.58 1.27
C HIS A 178 -10.26 -13.24 1.72
N TYR A 179 -11.42 -13.31 2.34
CA TYR A 179 -12.02 -12.22 3.07
C TYR A 179 -12.70 -12.71 4.35
N CYS A 180 -12.83 -11.81 5.32
CA CYS A 180 -13.71 -11.95 6.47
C CYS A 180 -14.83 -10.91 6.37
N VAL A 181 -16.06 -11.34 6.63
CA VAL A 181 -17.23 -10.45 6.70
C VAL A 181 -17.10 -9.44 7.85
N PRO A 182 -17.84 -8.32 7.86
CA PRO A 182 -17.92 -7.43 9.01
C PRO A 182 -18.33 -8.17 10.29
N GLY A 183 -17.71 -7.84 11.41
CA GLY A 183 -17.97 -8.46 12.71
C GLY A 183 -17.14 -7.84 13.84
N THR A 184 -17.57 -8.04 15.08
CA THR A 184 -16.89 -7.50 16.29
C THR A 184 -15.64 -8.27 16.69
N ASP A 185 -15.54 -9.53 16.27
CA ASP A 185 -14.41 -10.40 16.62
C ASP A 185 -13.25 -10.23 15.62
N ASP A 186 -12.08 -10.70 16.03
CA ASP A 186 -10.88 -10.68 15.19
C ASP A 186 -11.07 -11.54 13.92
N PRO A 187 -10.57 -11.10 12.75
CA PRO A 187 -10.60 -11.90 11.52
C PRO A 187 -9.86 -13.23 11.68
N GLY A 188 -10.43 -14.30 11.12
CA GLY A 188 -9.88 -15.65 11.18
C GLY A 188 -10.24 -16.44 12.44
N THR A 189 -11.02 -15.86 13.34
CA THR A 189 -11.61 -16.59 14.48
C THR A 189 -12.75 -17.49 14.02
N GLY A 190 -13.19 -18.43 14.88
CA GLY A 190 -14.31 -19.33 14.56
C GLY A 190 -15.64 -18.60 14.28
N SER A 191 -15.87 -17.46 14.93
CA SER A 191 -17.04 -16.60 14.72
C SER A 191 -16.88 -15.65 13.52
N ARG A 192 -15.65 -15.43 13.06
CA ARG A 192 -15.35 -14.59 11.88
C ARG A 192 -14.32 -15.28 10.97
N PRO A 193 -14.66 -16.44 10.38
CA PRO A 193 -13.70 -17.25 9.64
C PRO A 193 -13.29 -16.61 8.32
N TRP A 194 -12.15 -17.03 7.79
CA TRP A 194 -11.72 -16.69 6.44
C TRP A 194 -12.58 -17.43 5.41
N VAL A 195 -13.12 -16.68 4.46
CA VAL A 195 -13.84 -17.20 3.29
C VAL A 195 -12.95 -17.02 2.07
N VAL A 196 -12.85 -18.03 1.21
CA VAL A 196 -12.09 -17.93 -0.05
C VAL A 196 -12.72 -16.84 -0.92
N PHE A 197 -11.88 -15.98 -1.48
CA PHE A 197 -12.31 -14.84 -2.28
C PHE A 197 -12.65 -15.21 -3.73
#